data_AF-A0A523NJX3-F1
#
_entry.id   AF-A0A523NJX3-F1
#
_cell.length_a   1.000
_cell.length_b   1.000
_cell.length_c   1.000
_cell.angle_alpha   90.00
_cell.angle_beta   90.00
_cell.angle_gamma   90.00
#
_symmetry.space_group_name_H-M   'P 1'
#
loop_
_entity.id
_entity.type
_entity.pdbx_description
1 polymer ?
#
loop_
_entity_poly.entity_id
_entity_poly.type
_entity_poly.pdbx_seq_one_letter_code
_entity_poly.pdbx_strand_id
1 'polypeptide(L)'
;MKPGESRTVKSKLKVYDLSHPDHLSHKGHLDVKYTYVGAYRVTVPEGSYEAVLLKWQYNGKIGPAKVDDVQYRLLAKDVGTVAMIEKKSVSAMLFYNEHVNIGSVLVAKK
;
A
#
# COMPACT_ATOMS: atom_id res chain seq x y z
N MET A 1 4.36 -5.03 -21.08
CA MET A 1 3.29 -6.00 -20.76
C MET A 1 2.16 -5.77 -21.74
N LYS A 2 1.47 -6.81 -22.19
CA LYS A 2 0.23 -6.73 -22.97
C LYS A 2 -0.98 -6.63 -22.03
N PRO A 3 -2.09 -5.97 -22.42
CA PRO A 3 -3.29 -5.91 -21.61
C PRO A 3 -3.72 -7.30 -21.13
N GLY A 4 -4.04 -7.42 -19.84
CA GLY A 4 -4.37 -8.68 -19.15
C GLY A 4 -3.16 -9.44 -18.57
N GLU A 5 -1.93 -9.16 -19.01
CA GLU A 5 -0.75 -9.80 -18.44
C GLU A 5 -0.56 -9.40 -16.98
N SER A 6 -0.11 -10.35 -16.17
CA SER A 6 0.11 -10.16 -14.74
C SER A 6 1.51 -10.60 -14.34
N ARG A 7 2.04 -9.98 -13.30
CA ARG A 7 3.26 -10.42 -12.62
C ARG A 7 3.01 -10.45 -11.12
N THR A 8 3.60 -11.43 -10.46
CA THR A 8 3.51 -11.58 -9.01
C THR A 8 4.88 -11.44 -8.39
N VAL A 9 4.98 -10.64 -7.35
CA VAL A 9 6.16 -10.47 -6.52
C VAL A 9 5.82 -10.98 -5.12
N LYS A 10 6.61 -11.94 -4.64
CA LYS A 10 6.46 -12.48 -3.29
C LYS A 10 7.57 -11.94 -2.41
N SER A 11 7.22 -11.40 -1.25
CA SER A 11 8.18 -10.80 -0.33
C SER A 11 8.02 -11.39 1.07
N LYS A 12 9.14 -11.75 1.70
CA LYS A 12 9.20 -12.06 3.13
C LYS A 12 9.36 -10.75 3.89
N LEU A 13 8.53 -10.53 4.91
CA LEU A 13 8.53 -9.31 5.71
C LEU A 13 9.02 -9.60 7.13
N LYS A 14 9.71 -8.62 7.71
CA LYS A 14 10.19 -8.59 9.08
C LYS A 14 9.86 -7.22 9.67
N VAL A 15 9.24 -7.19 10.84
CA VAL A 15 8.95 -5.96 11.60
C VAL A 15 9.74 -6.02 12.89
N TYR A 16 10.52 -4.97 13.13
CA TYR A 16 11.37 -4.82 14.30
C TYR A 16 10.75 -3.78 15.23
N ASP A 17 11.07 -3.87 16.51
CA ASP A 17 10.68 -2.88 17.51
C ASP A 17 11.43 -1.58 17.25
N LEU A 18 10.72 -0.45 17.13
CA LEU A 18 11.36 0.85 16.89
C LEU A 18 12.23 1.30 18.07
N SER A 19 11.91 0.86 19.29
CA SER A 19 12.70 1.15 20.49
C SER A 19 13.93 0.24 20.64
N HIS A 20 13.89 -0.95 20.03
CA HIS A 20 14.97 -1.95 20.03
C HIS A 20 15.10 -2.55 18.62
N PRO A 21 15.77 -1.87 17.66
CA PRO A 21 15.73 -2.21 16.24
C PRO A 21 16.45 -3.54 15.90
N ASP A 22 17.23 -4.07 16.83
CA ASP A 22 17.80 -5.41 16.80
C ASP A 22 16.80 -6.51 17.20
N HIS A 23 15.70 -6.14 17.85
CA HIS A 23 14.64 -7.05 18.26
C HIS A 23 13.58 -7.20 17.17
N LEU A 24 13.48 -8.42 16.64
CA LEU A 24 12.47 -8.79 15.66
C LEU A 24 11.13 -9.10 16.34
N SER A 25 10.14 -8.21 16.23
CA SER A 25 8.81 -8.39 16.81
C SER A 25 7.96 -9.38 16.02
N HIS A 26 7.92 -9.25 14.69
CA HIS A 26 7.05 -10.07 13.83
C HIS A 26 7.69 -10.46 12.51
N LYS A 27 7.23 -11.59 11.97
CA LYS A 27 7.52 -12.05 10.61
C LYS A 27 6.23 -12.17 9.82
N GLY A 28 6.36 -12.08 8.51
CA GLY A 28 5.22 -12.15 7.62
C GLY A 28 5.61 -12.39 6.17
N HIS A 29 4.60 -12.33 5.32
CA HIS A 29 4.77 -12.33 3.87
C HIS A 29 3.76 -11.36 3.24
N LEU A 30 4.13 -10.88 2.06
CA LEU A 30 3.27 -10.09 1.21
C LEU A 30 3.48 -10.53 -0.24
N ASP A 31 2.40 -11.02 -0.83
CA ASP A 31 2.31 -11.32 -2.24
C ASP A 31 1.60 -10.16 -2.92
N VAL A 32 2.26 -9.59 -3.93
CA VAL A 32 1.75 -8.48 -4.72
C VAL A 32 1.63 -8.94 -6.16
N LYS A 33 0.41 -9.03 -6.67
CA LYS A 33 0.14 -9.25 -8.09
C LYS A 33 -0.23 -7.94 -8.74
N TYR A 34 0.49 -7.54 -9.77
CA TYR A 34 0.09 -6.41 -10.61
C TYR A 34 -0.26 -6.89 -12.02
N THR A 35 -1.40 -6.43 -12.51
CA THR A 35 -1.95 -6.74 -13.84
C THR A 35 -1.99 -5.46 -14.66
N TYR A 36 -1.41 -5.51 -15.86
CA TYR A 36 -1.53 -4.39 -16.81
C TYR A 36 -2.91 -4.43 -17.45
N VAL A 37 -3.71 -3.40 -17.20
CA VAL A 37 -5.09 -3.31 -17.70
C VAL A 37 -5.12 -2.68 -19.10
N GLY A 38 -4.35 -1.61 -19.31
CA GLY A 38 -4.31 -0.90 -20.59
C GLY A 38 -3.69 0.49 -20.46
N ALA A 39 -3.58 1.18 -21.60
CA ALA A 39 -3.15 2.57 -21.68
C ALA A 39 -4.38 3.48 -21.87
N TYR A 40 -4.38 4.62 -21.18
CA TYR A 40 -5.48 5.57 -21.16
C TYR A 40 -4.94 6.99 -21.11
N ARG A 41 -5.60 7.91 -21.82
CA ARG A 41 -5.43 9.34 -21.59
C ARG A 41 -6.29 9.75 -20.40
N VAL A 42 -5.69 10.35 -19.38
CA VAL A 42 -6.34 10.71 -18.12
C VAL A 42 -6.21 12.19 -17.90
N THR A 43 -7.32 12.86 -17.59
CA THR A 43 -7.32 14.27 -17.21
C THR A 43 -7.52 14.38 -15.70
N VAL A 44 -6.61 15.09 -15.05
CA VAL A 44 -6.64 15.48 -13.64
C VAL A 44 -6.59 17.01 -13.55
N PRO A 45 -6.83 17.64 -12.38
CA PRO A 45 -6.86 19.11 -12.30
C PRO A 45 -5.61 19.83 -12.79
N GLU A 46 -4.44 19.18 -12.69
CA GLU A 46 -3.17 19.76 -13.12
C GLU A 46 -2.90 19.59 -14.63
N GLY A 47 -3.56 18.63 -15.31
CA GLY A 47 -3.37 18.42 -16.73
C GLY A 47 -3.86 17.07 -17.26
N SER A 48 -3.51 16.78 -18.51
CA SER A 48 -3.79 15.49 -19.15
C SER A 48 -2.52 14.67 -19.34
N TYR A 49 -2.61 13.37 -19.09
CA TYR A 49 -1.48 12.45 -19.12
C TYR A 49 -1.80 11.21 -19.95
N GLU A 50 -0.81 10.76 -20.74
CA GLU A 50 -0.80 9.41 -21.29
C GLU A 50 -0.31 8.45 -20.19
N ALA A 51 -1.22 7.63 -19.65
CA ALA A 51 -0.95 6.80 -18.48
C ALA A 51 -1.28 5.33 -18.74
N VAL A 52 -0.62 4.45 -17.99
CA VAL A 52 -0.97 3.03 -17.93
C VAL A 52 -1.77 2.73 -16.67
N LEU A 53 -2.84 1.94 -16.80
CA LEU A 53 -3.61 1.44 -15.66
C LEU A 53 -3.05 0.09 -15.23
N LEU A 54 -2.63 0.02 -13.97
CA LEU A 54 -2.26 -1.23 -13.29
C LEU A 54 -3.28 -1.55 -12.20
N LYS A 55 -3.78 -2.79 -12.21
CA LYS A 55 -4.50 -3.37 -11.07
C LYS A 55 -3.50 -4.04 -10.15
N TRP A 56 -3.46 -3.63 -8.90
CA TRP A 56 -2.63 -4.19 -7.84
C TRP A 56 -3.50 -5.03 -6.92
N GLN A 57 -3.07 -6.24 -6.60
CA GLN A 57 -3.71 -7.13 -5.65
C GLN A 57 -2.69 -7.50 -4.60
N TYR A 58 -3.00 -7.19 -3.34
CA TYR A 58 -2.17 -7.45 -2.18
C TYR A 58 -2.79 -8.58 -1.38
N ASN A 59 -2.00 -9.59 -1.04
CA ASN A 59 -2.39 -10.63 -0.12
C ASN A 59 -1.22 -10.92 0.81
N GLY A 60 -1.46 -10.87 2.12
CA GLY A 60 -0.38 -11.10 3.06
C GLY A 60 -0.80 -11.13 4.51
N LYS A 61 0.16 -11.46 5.34
CA LYS A 61 0.02 -11.52 6.79
C LYS A 61 1.33 -11.15 7.46
N ILE A 62 1.27 -10.32 8.50
CA ILE A 62 2.40 -10.05 9.39
C ILE A 62 1.94 -10.04 10.84
N GLY A 63 2.52 -10.92 11.66
CA GLY A 63 2.02 -11.14 13.03
C GLY A 63 0.50 -11.43 13.03
N PRO A 64 -0.32 -10.71 13.83
CA PRO A 64 -1.78 -10.86 13.83
C PRO A 64 -2.48 -10.15 12.66
N ALA A 65 -1.82 -9.21 11.98
CA ALA A 65 -2.42 -8.41 10.92
C ALA A 65 -2.49 -9.17 9.59
N LYS A 66 -3.61 -9.06 8.89
CA LYS A 66 -3.81 -9.59 7.53
C LYS A 66 -4.13 -8.43 6.57
N VAL A 67 -3.67 -8.57 5.34
CA VAL A 67 -3.99 -7.65 4.24
C VAL A 67 -4.57 -8.44 3.08
N ASP A 68 -5.71 -7.97 2.58
CA ASP A 68 -6.34 -8.38 1.33
C ASP A 68 -6.91 -7.12 0.70
N ASP A 69 -6.23 -6.61 -0.33
CA ASP A 69 -6.56 -5.32 -0.94
C ASP A 69 -6.42 -5.41 -2.47
N VAL A 70 -7.29 -4.66 -3.15
CA VAL A 70 -7.23 -4.44 -4.59
C VAL A 70 -7.24 -2.94 -4.83
N GLN A 71 -6.20 -2.47 -5.52
CA GLN A 71 -6.04 -1.08 -5.88
C GLN A 71 -5.87 -0.93 -7.39
N TYR A 72 -6.23 0.23 -7.91
CA TYR A 72 -6.01 0.60 -9.30
C TYR A 72 -5.16 1.86 -9.33
N ARG A 73 -4.10 1.86 -10.13
CA ARG A 73 -3.17 3.00 -10.23
C ARG A 73 -2.94 3.35 -11.69
N LEU A 74 -3.10 4.63 -12.00
CA LEU A 74 -2.73 5.23 -13.29
C LEU A 74 -1.34 5.83 -13.16
N LEU A 75 -0.40 5.34 -13.97
CA LEU A 75 1.00 5.72 -13.94
C LEU A 75 1.39 6.39 -15.26
N ALA A 76 1.86 7.62 -15.20
CA ALA A 76 2.44 8.32 -16.35
C ALA A 76 3.97 8.22 -16.31
N LYS A 77 4.57 8.12 -17.50
CA LYS A 77 6.03 8.08 -17.63
C LYS A 77 6.62 9.38 -17.06
N ASP A 78 7.74 9.28 -16.34
CA ASP A 78 8.50 10.40 -15.75
C ASP A 78 7.77 11.21 -14.66
N VAL A 79 6.49 10.93 -14.39
CA VAL A 79 5.65 11.58 -13.36
C VAL A 79 5.31 10.62 -12.22
N GLY A 80 5.10 9.34 -12.54
CA GLY A 80 4.65 8.34 -11.57
C GLY A 80 3.14 8.28 -11.46
N THR A 81 2.59 8.12 -10.26
CA THR A 81 1.15 7.95 -10.05
C THR A 81 0.41 9.27 -10.27
N VAL A 82 -0.47 9.32 -11.26
CA VAL A 82 -1.29 10.50 -11.57
C VAL A 82 -2.72 10.40 -11.03
N ALA A 83 -3.22 9.18 -10.83
CA ALA A 83 -4.51 8.92 -10.19
C ALA A 83 -4.55 7.52 -9.60
N MET A 84 -5.38 7.32 -8.58
CA MET A 84 -5.54 6.02 -7.93
C MET A 84 -6.92 5.80 -7.36
N ILE A 85 -7.32 4.53 -7.31
CA ILE A 85 -8.51 4.05 -6.61
C ILE A 85 -8.03 3.01 -5.61
N GLU A 86 -8.21 3.26 -4.33
CA GLU A 86 -7.80 2.36 -3.25
C GLU A 86 -9.01 1.91 -2.43
N LYS A 87 -8.98 0.65 -1.96
CA LYS A 87 -9.92 0.15 -0.95
C LYS A 87 -9.16 -0.41 0.24
N LYS A 88 -8.75 0.47 1.18
CA LYS A 88 -8.04 0.01 2.38
C LYS A 88 -8.93 -0.88 3.26
N SER A 89 -8.68 -2.18 3.26
CA SER A 89 -9.23 -3.15 4.22
C SER A 89 -8.06 -3.82 4.95
N VAL A 90 -7.71 -3.27 6.11
CA VAL A 90 -6.71 -3.85 7.01
C VAL A 90 -7.46 -4.41 8.22
N SER A 91 -7.36 -5.73 8.40
CA SER A 91 -8.05 -6.44 9.49
C SER A 91 -7.01 -6.95 10.48
N ALA A 92 -7.04 -6.42 11.69
CA ALA A 92 -6.27 -6.92 12.82
C ALA A 92 -7.24 -7.15 13.98
N MET A 93 -7.49 -8.41 14.35
CA MET A 93 -8.12 -8.73 15.63
C MET A 93 -7.03 -8.71 16.70
N LEU A 94 -6.97 -7.63 17.48
CA LEU A 94 -6.16 -7.51 18.69
C LEU A 94 -7.11 -7.49 19.89
N PHE A 95 -7.04 -8.50 20.75
CA PHE A 95 -7.44 -8.33 22.15
C PHE A 95 -6.20 -7.81 22.89
N TYR A 96 -6.20 -6.53 23.25
CA TYR A 96 -5.15 -5.95 24.09
C TYR A 96 -5.72 -4.79 24.91
N ASN A 97 -5.40 -4.78 26.21
CA ASN A 97 -5.80 -3.78 27.18
C ASN A 97 -4.65 -2.76 27.29
N GLU A 98 -4.85 -1.54 26.77
CA GLU A 98 -3.85 -0.48 26.81
C GLU A 98 -4.42 0.78 27.48
N HIS A 99 -3.84 1.16 28.62
CA HIS A 99 -4.05 2.47 29.23
C HIS A 99 -3.07 3.46 28.60
N VAL A 100 -3.56 4.41 27.80
CA VAL A 100 -2.71 5.46 27.20
C VAL A 100 -3.15 6.83 27.71
N ASN A 101 -2.27 7.53 28.42
CA ASN A 101 -2.37 8.98 28.67
C ASN A 101 -1.60 9.71 27.57
N ILE A 102 -2.30 10.46 26.72
CA ILE A 102 -1.70 11.20 25.61
C ILE A 102 -1.64 12.68 25.98
N GLY A 103 -0.42 13.22 26.15
CA GLY A 103 -0.15 14.65 26.11
C GLY A 103 0.29 15.05 24.70
N SER A 104 -0.44 15.95 24.05
CA SER A 104 -0.13 16.46 22.71
C SER A 104 -0.01 17.99 22.73
N VAL A 105 1.06 18.52 22.10
CA VAL A 105 1.27 19.96 21.91
C VAL A 105 0.88 20.34 20.49
N LEU A 106 0.03 21.36 20.36
CA LEU A 106 -0.36 21.99 19.10
C LEU A 106 0.75 22.91 18.61
N VAL A 107 1.36 22.61 17.47
CA VAL A 107 2.16 23.60 16.73
C VAL A 107 1.35 24.08 15.53
N ALA A 108 0.66 25.22 15.70
CA ALA A 108 0.21 26.02 14.58
C ALA A 108 1.41 26.81 14.04
N LYS A 109 1.65 26.79 12.72
CA LYS A 109 2.63 27.67 12.10
C LYS A 109 1.91 28.65 11.17
N LYS A 110 2.22 29.93 11.37
CA LYS A 110 1.82 31.09 10.58
C LYS A 110 2.65 31.18 9.31
#